data_AF-A0A8K0W974-F1
#
_entry.id   AF-A0A8K0W974-F1
#
_cell.length_a   1.000
_cell.length_b   1.000
_cell.length_c   1.000
_cell.angle_alpha   90.00
_cell.angle_beta   90.00
_cell.angle_gamma   90.00
#
_symmetry.space_group_name_H-M   'P 1'
#
loop_
_entity.id
_entity.type
_entity.pdbx_description
1 polymer ?
#
loop_
_entity_poly.entity_id
_entity_poly.type
_entity_poly.pdbx_seq_one_letter_code
_entity_poly.pdbx_strand_id
1 'polypeptide(L)'
;MQDIITEDQLSKGYKLAFGPVYRINPTTVVKTHTRIAEAEMMRFVRANTSIPVPQVQNAYTDEKTSKVVLVMDYVEGKTLKEAWVDLDEAARESIISQLREYMAELRTFKGDLIGCIDGTACNDQYFDEDPEGYGPYNTEKEFNQGIVRAMKESRGDSGFCEWVCTVWLNVMRDHDIILTHGDFDPRNIIVQGDKVAAILDWELSGYYPSYWEYGKAMLRPAWEEPWSQSQAIDKVLEPFHKELSVMWNSNDIIY
;
A
#
# COMPACT_ATOMS: atom_id res chain seq x y z
N MET A 1 -2.96 7.51 30.23
CA MET A 1 -3.87 6.41 29.85
C MET A 1 -4.11 6.59 28.38
N GLN A 2 -3.73 5.62 27.55
CA GLN A 2 -4.08 5.64 26.13
C GLN A 2 -5.58 5.38 26.01
N ASP A 3 -6.32 6.26 25.35
CA ASP A 3 -7.77 6.15 25.26
C ASP A 3 -8.14 4.94 24.40
N ILE A 4 -8.77 3.94 25.02
CA ILE A 4 -9.36 2.79 24.35
C ILE A 4 -10.72 3.22 23.81
N ILE A 5 -10.97 2.96 22.54
CA ILE A 5 -12.22 3.30 21.87
C ILE A 5 -13.33 2.34 22.32
N THR A 6 -14.46 2.89 22.75
CA THR A 6 -15.63 2.12 23.17
C THR A 6 -16.51 1.70 21.98
N GLU A 7 -17.25 0.61 22.13
CA GLU A 7 -18.24 0.14 21.12
C GLU A 7 -19.31 1.21 20.81
N ASP A 8 -19.72 1.99 21.82
CA ASP A 8 -20.66 3.10 21.66
C ASP A 8 -20.09 4.20 20.75
N GLN A 9 -18.82 4.59 20.93
CA GLN A 9 -18.14 5.55 20.05
C GLN A 9 -18.05 5.05 18.60
N LEU A 10 -17.71 3.77 18.40
CA LEU A 10 -17.65 3.18 17.05
C LEU A 10 -19.03 3.12 16.39
N SER A 11 -20.06 2.69 17.10
CA SER A 11 -21.42 2.56 16.57
C SER A 11 -22.05 3.89 16.14
N LYS A 12 -21.66 5.00 16.79
CA LYS A 12 -22.07 6.37 16.46
C LYS A 12 -21.17 7.04 15.42
N GLY A 13 -20.03 6.42 15.09
CA GLY A 13 -19.08 6.94 14.13
C GLY A 13 -19.62 6.94 12.70
N TYR A 14 -19.17 7.91 11.91
CA TYR A 14 -19.47 7.97 10.48
C TYR A 14 -18.51 7.06 9.72
N LYS A 15 -19.02 6.08 8.97
CA LYS A 15 -18.21 5.17 8.18
C LYS A 15 -17.66 5.89 6.94
N LEU A 16 -16.34 5.95 6.80
CA LEU A 16 -15.66 6.72 5.74
C LEU A 16 -15.39 5.91 4.47
N ALA A 17 -15.25 4.58 4.59
CA ALA A 17 -14.82 3.72 3.49
C ALA A 17 -15.61 2.41 3.46
N PHE A 18 -15.35 1.57 2.45
CA PHE A 18 -15.93 0.23 2.39
C PHE A 18 -15.46 -0.65 3.57
N GLY A 19 -14.18 -0.48 3.97
CA GLY A 19 -13.57 -1.11 5.13
C GLY A 19 -14.04 -0.54 6.49
N PRO A 20 -13.59 -1.13 7.60
CA PRO A 20 -14.06 -0.78 8.93
C PRO A 20 -13.33 0.45 9.51
N VAL A 21 -13.48 1.58 8.80
CA VAL A 21 -12.88 2.89 9.10
C VAL A 21 -13.98 3.89 9.46
N TYR A 22 -13.90 4.48 10.65
CA TYR A 22 -14.94 5.31 11.25
C TYR A 22 -14.38 6.64 11.74
N ARG A 23 -15.00 7.75 11.34
CA ARG A 23 -14.78 9.04 11.98
C ARG A 23 -15.69 9.15 13.20
N ILE A 24 -15.11 9.12 14.40
CA ILE A 24 -15.86 9.07 15.67
C ILE A 24 -16.11 10.47 16.27
N ASN A 25 -15.35 11.47 15.84
CA ASN A 25 -15.50 12.87 16.22
C ASN A 25 -14.84 13.78 15.14
N PRO A 26 -14.86 15.12 15.28
CA PRO A 26 -14.32 16.00 14.24
C PRO A 26 -12.85 15.77 13.88
N THR A 27 -12.03 15.24 14.78
CA THR A 27 -10.58 15.15 14.62
C THR A 27 -10.02 13.73 14.63
N THR A 28 -10.84 12.70 14.81
CA THR A 28 -10.37 11.33 15.07
C THR A 28 -11.02 10.31 14.15
N VAL A 29 -10.17 9.47 13.55
CA VAL A 29 -10.54 8.29 12.77
C VAL A 29 -10.07 7.03 13.50
N VAL A 30 -10.91 6.00 13.45
CA VAL A 30 -10.61 4.68 13.99
C VAL A 30 -10.73 3.65 12.86
N LYS A 31 -9.64 2.94 12.58
CA LYS A 31 -9.62 1.76 11.71
C LYS A 31 -9.53 0.52 12.60
N THR A 32 -10.45 -0.42 12.41
CA THR A 32 -10.40 -1.72 13.10
C THR A 32 -9.95 -2.81 12.13
N HIS A 33 -9.63 -4.00 12.64
CA HIS A 33 -9.23 -5.15 11.79
C HIS A 33 -7.98 -4.87 10.95
N THR A 34 -7.02 -4.11 11.48
CA THR A 34 -5.72 -3.88 10.84
C THR A 34 -4.60 -4.69 11.52
N ARG A 35 -3.33 -4.33 11.27
CA ARG A 35 -2.11 -4.87 11.89
C ARG A 35 -1.36 -3.77 12.64
N ILE A 36 -0.61 -4.15 13.67
CA ILE A 36 0.28 -3.21 14.39
C ILE A 36 1.34 -2.64 13.44
N ALA A 37 1.79 -3.43 12.46
CA ALA A 37 2.70 -3.01 11.39
C ALA A 37 2.26 -1.70 10.68
N GLU A 38 0.95 -1.50 10.42
CA GLU A 38 0.46 -0.28 9.78
C GLU A 38 0.76 0.94 10.66
N ALA A 39 0.48 0.84 11.97
CA ALA A 39 0.74 1.91 12.91
C ALA A 39 2.23 2.22 13.06
N GLU A 40 3.07 1.18 13.13
CA GLU A 40 4.53 1.33 13.17
C GLU A 40 5.07 1.97 11.90
N MET A 41 4.53 1.61 10.72
CA MET A 41 4.93 2.24 9.47
C MET A 41 4.60 3.73 9.48
N MET A 42 3.36 4.09 9.84
CA MET A 42 2.95 5.49 9.88
C MET A 42 3.81 6.31 10.85
N ARG A 43 4.16 5.75 12.02
CA ARG A 43 5.09 6.37 12.97
C ARG A 43 6.48 6.56 12.37
N PHE A 44 6.99 5.53 11.72
CA PHE A 44 8.30 5.56 11.06
C PHE A 44 8.35 6.62 9.96
N VAL A 45 7.38 6.61 9.04
CA VAL A 45 7.28 7.57 7.93
C VAL A 45 7.20 8.99 8.47
N ARG A 46 6.33 9.26 9.46
CA ARG A 46 6.18 10.59 10.05
C ARG A 46 7.47 11.09 10.71
N ALA A 47 8.25 10.20 11.33
CA ALA A 47 9.46 10.57 12.06
C ALA A 47 10.68 10.76 11.15
N ASN A 48 10.71 10.09 10.00
CA ASN A 48 11.91 10.01 9.17
C ASN A 48 11.74 10.65 7.78
N THR A 49 10.56 11.14 7.44
CA THR A 49 10.29 11.73 6.12
C THR A 49 9.48 13.02 6.19
N SER A 50 9.42 13.73 5.06
CA SER A 50 8.51 14.86 4.83
C SER A 50 7.10 14.44 4.41
N ILE A 51 6.85 13.13 4.24
CA ILE A 51 5.57 12.61 3.77
C ILE A 51 4.47 12.92 4.79
N PRO A 52 3.41 13.62 4.40
CA PRO A 52 2.30 13.88 5.31
C PRO A 52 1.52 12.58 5.53
N VAL A 53 1.48 12.12 6.77
CA VAL A 53 0.68 10.97 7.21
C VAL A 53 -0.13 11.35 8.44
N PRO A 54 -1.35 10.80 8.63
CA PRO A 54 -2.14 11.03 9.84
C PRO A 54 -1.32 10.69 11.09
N GLN A 55 -1.45 11.49 12.15
CA GLN A 55 -0.78 11.17 13.41
C GLN A 55 -1.44 9.96 14.06
N VAL A 56 -0.65 8.92 14.32
CA VAL A 56 -1.11 7.79 15.12
C VAL A 56 -1.23 8.24 16.58
N GLN A 57 -2.46 8.29 17.08
CA GLN A 57 -2.76 8.61 18.47
C GLN A 57 -2.61 7.37 19.36
N ASN A 58 -3.09 6.22 18.86
CA ASN A 58 -3.04 4.95 19.58
C ASN A 58 -3.09 3.77 18.60
N ALA A 59 -2.51 2.63 18.98
CA ALA A 59 -2.65 1.37 18.27
C ALA A 59 -2.56 0.22 19.27
N TYR A 60 -3.57 -0.65 19.32
CA TYR A 60 -3.66 -1.71 20.32
C TYR A 60 -4.48 -2.89 19.81
N THR A 61 -4.25 -4.06 20.40
CA THR A 61 -5.10 -5.24 20.19
C THR A 61 -6.25 -5.20 21.18
N ASP A 62 -7.48 -5.15 20.68
CA ASP A 62 -8.68 -5.19 21.51
C ASP A 62 -8.85 -6.58 22.13
N GLU A 63 -8.93 -6.66 23.47
CA GLU A 63 -8.95 -7.94 24.20
C GLU A 63 -10.20 -8.79 23.91
N LYS A 64 -11.34 -8.15 23.58
CA LYS A 64 -12.59 -8.86 23.33
C LYS A 64 -12.63 -9.50 21.94
N THR A 65 -12.17 -8.75 20.94
CA THR A 65 -12.25 -9.14 19.53
C THR A 65 -10.94 -9.76 19.01
N SER A 66 -9.85 -9.59 19.75
CA SER A 66 -8.47 -9.91 19.32
C SER A 66 -8.06 -9.21 18.02
N LYS A 67 -8.75 -8.12 17.65
CA LYS A 67 -8.46 -7.32 16.45
C LYS A 67 -7.62 -6.10 16.82
N VAL A 68 -6.72 -5.72 15.94
CA VAL A 68 -5.98 -4.46 16.11
C VAL A 68 -6.89 -3.29 15.77
N VAL A 69 -6.84 -2.27 16.63
CA VAL A 69 -7.50 -0.98 16.47
C VAL A 69 -6.43 0.08 16.32
N LEU A 70 -6.51 0.85 15.24
CA LEU A 70 -5.67 2.01 14.96
C LEU A 70 -6.51 3.28 15.12
N VAL A 71 -6.05 4.18 15.99
CA VAL A 71 -6.64 5.49 16.23
C VAL A 71 -5.70 6.56 15.71
N MET A 72 -6.19 7.41 14.82
CA MET A 72 -5.38 8.42 14.15
C MET A 72 -6.16 9.72 13.92
N ASP A 73 -5.43 10.78 13.60
CA ASP A 73 -6.03 12.06 13.24
C ASP A 73 -6.89 11.95 11.97
N TYR A 74 -8.03 12.64 11.96
CA TYR A 74 -8.77 12.92 10.74
C TYR A 74 -8.07 14.04 9.97
N VAL A 75 -7.80 13.81 8.68
CA VAL A 75 -7.22 14.81 7.79
C VAL A 75 -8.33 15.36 6.90
N GLU A 76 -8.54 16.67 6.96
CA GLU A 76 -9.53 17.36 6.10
C GLU A 76 -9.04 17.44 4.65
N GLY A 77 -9.93 17.24 3.70
CA GLY A 77 -9.64 17.39 2.28
C GLY A 77 -10.53 16.47 1.43
N LYS A 78 -10.25 16.46 0.13
CA LYS A 78 -10.82 15.48 -0.81
C LYS A 78 -9.77 14.42 -1.11
N THR A 79 -10.19 13.21 -1.46
CA THR A 79 -9.25 12.28 -2.07
C THR A 79 -8.77 12.85 -3.41
N LEU A 80 -7.55 12.51 -3.82
CA LEU A 80 -7.02 12.92 -5.11
C LEU A 80 -7.89 12.39 -6.24
N LYS A 81 -8.46 11.18 -6.09
CA LYS A 81 -9.43 10.62 -7.03
C LYS A 81 -10.63 11.55 -7.24
N GLU A 82 -11.22 12.08 -6.17
CA GLU A 82 -12.37 13.00 -6.25
C GLU A 82 -11.97 14.37 -6.80
N ALA A 83 -10.79 14.87 -6.40
CA ALA A 83 -10.35 16.21 -6.78
C ALA A 83 -9.81 16.28 -8.22
N TRP A 84 -9.27 15.19 -8.77
CA TRP A 84 -8.45 15.20 -9.98
C TRP A 84 -9.10 15.89 -11.16
N VAL A 85 -10.40 15.64 -11.37
CA VAL A 85 -11.18 16.19 -12.49
C VAL A 85 -11.36 17.71 -12.40
N ASP A 86 -11.39 18.27 -11.20
CA ASP A 86 -11.61 19.69 -10.93
C ASP A 86 -10.31 20.50 -10.93
N LEU A 87 -9.16 19.83 -10.80
CA LEU A 87 -7.85 20.49 -10.76
C LEU A 87 -7.42 20.99 -12.14
N ASP A 88 -6.84 22.18 -12.18
CA ASP A 88 -6.14 22.66 -13.37
C ASP A 88 -4.78 21.97 -13.55
N GLU A 89 -4.14 22.23 -14.69
CA GLU A 89 -2.87 21.60 -15.05
C GLU A 89 -1.75 21.95 -14.05
N ALA A 90 -1.67 23.22 -13.63
CA ALA A 90 -0.65 23.67 -12.68
C ALA A 90 -0.78 22.97 -11.31
N ALA A 91 -2.01 22.82 -10.81
CA ALA A 91 -2.27 22.11 -9.57
C ALA A 91 -1.95 20.62 -9.67
N ARG A 92 -2.28 19.98 -10.81
CA ARG A 92 -1.91 18.57 -11.06
C ARG A 92 -0.40 18.37 -11.11
N GLU A 93 0.33 19.27 -11.79
CA GLU A 93 1.79 19.23 -11.83
C GLU A 93 2.42 19.42 -10.45
N SER A 94 1.89 20.37 -9.66
CA SER A 94 2.33 20.60 -8.28
C SER A 94 2.16 19.35 -7.40
N ILE A 95 1.00 18.69 -7.48
CA ILE A 95 0.74 17.45 -6.75
C ILE A 95 1.64 16.32 -7.22
N ILE A 96 1.82 16.13 -8.54
CA ILE A 96 2.73 15.12 -9.09
C ILE A 96 4.16 15.35 -8.59
N SER A 97 4.64 16.60 -8.54
CA SER A 97 5.97 16.92 -8.02
C SER A 97 6.12 16.51 -6.56
N GLN A 98 5.15 16.91 -5.70
CA GLN A 98 5.15 16.53 -4.28
C GLN A 98 5.16 15.02 -4.09
N LEU A 99 4.29 14.29 -4.79
CA LEU A 99 4.23 12.84 -4.72
C LEU A 99 5.54 12.19 -5.18
N ARG A 100 6.18 12.70 -6.24
CA ARG A 100 7.48 12.22 -6.71
C ARG A 100 8.55 12.39 -5.64
N GLU A 101 8.60 13.56 -5.00
CA GLU A 101 9.56 13.86 -3.93
C GLU A 101 9.34 12.94 -2.71
N TYR A 102 8.10 12.77 -2.28
CA TYR A 102 7.73 11.85 -1.20
C TYR A 102 8.11 10.40 -1.49
N MET A 103 7.81 9.91 -2.69
CA MET A 103 8.14 8.55 -3.06
C MET A 103 9.64 8.36 -3.27
N ALA A 104 10.38 9.40 -3.69
CA ALA A 104 11.84 9.34 -3.75
C ALA A 104 12.44 9.26 -2.34
N GLU A 105 11.92 10.03 -1.38
CA GLU A 105 12.35 10.00 0.02
C GLU A 105 12.08 8.63 0.67
N LEU A 106 10.88 8.06 0.49
CA LEU A 106 10.52 6.73 1.00
C LEU A 106 11.48 5.65 0.50
N ARG A 107 11.87 5.72 -0.78
CA ARG A 107 12.77 4.73 -1.41
C ARG A 107 14.22 4.83 -0.96
N THR A 108 14.59 5.83 -0.18
CA THR A 108 15.94 5.91 0.41
C THR A 108 16.15 4.89 1.53
N PHE A 109 15.07 4.41 2.15
CA PHE A 109 15.14 3.38 3.17
C PHE A 109 15.29 2.00 2.52
N LYS A 110 16.47 1.40 2.69
CA LYS A 110 16.81 0.05 2.22
C LYS A 110 16.53 -0.97 3.33
N GLY A 111 16.06 -2.15 2.94
CA GLY A 111 15.79 -3.26 3.86
C GLY A 111 16.68 -4.46 3.55
N ASP A 112 17.08 -5.18 4.60
CA ASP A 112 17.76 -6.48 4.46
C ASP A 112 16.79 -7.67 4.46
N LEU A 113 15.50 -7.39 4.72
CA LEU A 113 14.42 -8.34 4.84
C LEU A 113 13.23 -7.84 4.02
N ILE A 114 12.56 -8.75 3.31
CA ILE A 114 11.32 -8.46 2.58
C ILE A 114 10.15 -8.83 3.49
N GLY A 115 9.34 -7.84 3.85
CA GLY A 115 8.29 -7.97 4.86
C GLY A 115 7.87 -6.62 5.46
N CYS A 116 7.03 -6.66 6.47
CA CYS A 116 6.55 -5.46 7.15
C CYS A 116 7.66 -4.79 7.98
N ILE A 117 7.49 -3.50 8.29
CA ILE A 117 8.46 -2.68 9.03
C ILE A 117 8.80 -3.23 10.43
N ASP A 118 7.88 -3.97 11.04
CA ASP A 118 8.04 -4.62 12.34
C ASP A 118 8.74 -5.99 12.26
N GLY A 119 9.23 -6.37 11.08
CA GLY A 119 9.88 -7.64 10.81
C GLY A 119 8.93 -8.82 10.64
N THR A 120 7.61 -8.57 10.61
CA THR A 120 6.62 -9.62 10.35
C THR A 120 6.48 -9.92 8.86
N ALA A 121 5.78 -11.01 8.54
CA ALA A 121 5.48 -11.42 7.17
C ALA A 121 4.80 -10.31 6.37
N CYS A 122 4.98 -10.35 5.05
CA CYS A 122 4.35 -9.45 4.08
C CYS A 122 2.84 -9.37 4.31
N ASN A 123 2.25 -8.24 3.92
CA ASN A 123 0.81 -8.07 3.82
C ASN A 123 0.47 -7.66 2.40
N ASP A 124 0.20 -8.62 1.52
CA ASP A 124 -0.15 -8.31 0.13
C ASP A 124 -1.09 -9.37 -0.43
N GLN A 125 -2.11 -8.91 -1.17
CA GLN A 125 -3.11 -9.74 -1.83
C GLN A 125 -2.50 -10.72 -2.83
N TYR A 126 -1.30 -10.44 -3.35
CA TYR A 126 -0.55 -11.37 -4.20
C TYR A 126 -0.30 -12.74 -3.55
N PHE A 127 -0.45 -12.82 -2.23
CA PHE A 127 -0.20 -14.04 -1.48
C PHE A 127 -1.44 -14.67 -0.86
N ASP A 128 -2.65 -14.12 -1.02
CA ASP A 128 -3.84 -14.52 -0.25
C ASP A 128 -4.14 -16.05 -0.22
N GLU A 129 -3.67 -16.78 -1.22
CA GLU A 129 -3.87 -18.24 -1.38
C GLU A 129 -2.69 -19.12 -0.90
N ASP A 130 -1.61 -18.55 -0.32
CA ASP A 130 -0.45 -19.34 0.14
C ASP A 130 -0.61 -19.85 1.59
N PRO A 131 -0.75 -21.18 1.80
CA PRO A 131 -1.01 -21.77 3.11
C PRO A 131 0.20 -21.74 4.06
N GLU A 132 1.42 -21.54 3.54
CA GLU A 132 2.65 -21.51 4.34
C GLU A 132 2.99 -20.09 4.84
N GLY A 133 2.22 -19.09 4.44
CA GLY A 133 2.40 -17.69 4.84
C GLY A 133 3.45 -16.92 4.03
N TYR A 134 3.55 -15.61 4.30
CA TYR A 134 4.06 -14.61 3.35
C TYR A 134 5.42 -14.05 3.77
N GLY A 135 6.35 -14.95 4.07
CA GLY A 135 7.67 -14.60 4.59
C GLY A 135 7.64 -14.31 6.10
N PRO A 136 8.47 -13.39 6.61
CA PRO A 136 9.35 -12.51 5.84
C PRO A 136 10.45 -13.30 5.11
N TYR A 137 11.03 -12.70 4.07
CA TYR A 137 12.05 -13.35 3.22
C TYR A 137 13.39 -12.65 3.33
N ASN A 138 14.49 -13.41 3.35
CA ASN A 138 15.84 -12.84 3.48
C ASN A 138 16.40 -12.38 2.14
N THR A 139 15.83 -12.85 1.03
CA THR A 139 16.31 -12.52 -0.32
C THR A 139 15.15 -12.37 -1.30
N GLU A 140 15.35 -11.60 -2.35
CA GLU A 140 14.41 -11.49 -3.47
C GLU A 140 14.13 -12.87 -4.10
N LYS A 141 15.14 -13.75 -4.15
CA LYS A 141 14.96 -15.12 -4.66
C LYS A 141 13.94 -15.91 -3.84
N GLU A 142 14.02 -15.86 -2.51
CA GLU A 142 13.06 -16.53 -1.62
C GLU A 142 11.66 -15.93 -1.76
N PHE A 143 11.56 -14.59 -1.85
CA PHE A 143 10.30 -13.89 -2.10
C PHE A 143 9.64 -14.35 -3.40
N ASN A 144 10.39 -14.41 -4.50
CA ASN A 144 9.86 -14.87 -5.79
C ASN A 144 9.47 -16.35 -5.79
N GLN A 145 10.16 -17.19 -5.01
CA GLN A 145 9.73 -18.58 -4.80
C GLN A 145 8.40 -18.66 -4.06
N GLY A 146 8.18 -17.78 -3.06
CA GLY A 146 6.89 -17.64 -2.38
C GLY A 146 5.77 -17.25 -3.35
N ILE A 147 6.02 -16.28 -4.22
CA ILE A 147 5.06 -15.88 -5.27
C ILE A 147 4.72 -17.04 -6.22
N VAL A 148 5.73 -17.80 -6.67
CA VAL A 148 5.52 -18.97 -7.53
C VAL A 148 4.70 -20.04 -6.82
N ARG A 149 4.92 -20.26 -5.52
CA ARG A 149 4.11 -21.18 -4.71
C ARG A 149 2.65 -20.71 -4.67
N ALA A 150 2.40 -19.44 -4.35
CA ALA A 150 1.06 -18.86 -4.33
C ALA A 150 0.31 -19.02 -5.67
N MET A 151 1.00 -18.77 -6.80
CA MET A 151 0.43 -18.97 -8.14
C MET A 151 0.02 -20.42 -8.41
N LYS A 152 0.86 -21.38 -7.99
CA LYS A 152 0.60 -22.81 -8.17
C LYS A 152 -0.57 -23.29 -7.32
N GLU A 153 -0.70 -22.79 -6.09
CA GLU A 153 -1.81 -23.14 -5.20
C GLU A 153 -3.15 -22.59 -5.71
N SER A 154 -3.21 -21.34 -6.18
CA SER A 154 -4.47 -20.72 -6.62
C SER A 154 -5.12 -21.41 -7.83
N ARG A 155 -4.35 -21.93 -8.79
CA ARG A 155 -4.91 -22.52 -10.04
C ARG A 155 -4.47 -23.93 -10.39
N GLY A 156 -3.61 -24.53 -9.58
CA GLY A 156 -3.04 -25.85 -9.85
C GLY A 156 -1.97 -25.84 -10.94
N ASP A 157 -1.31 -26.98 -11.07
CA ASP A 157 -0.19 -27.18 -11.99
C ASP A 157 -0.71 -27.34 -13.43
N SER A 158 -0.43 -26.34 -14.26
CA SER A 158 -0.73 -26.34 -15.69
C SER A 158 0.48 -25.84 -16.48
N GLY A 159 0.62 -26.28 -17.73
CA GLY A 159 1.74 -25.86 -18.58
C GLY A 159 1.83 -24.33 -18.76
N PHE A 160 0.69 -23.62 -18.72
CA PHE A 160 0.68 -22.16 -18.74
C PHE A 160 1.19 -21.57 -17.41
N CYS A 161 0.72 -22.09 -16.27
CA CYS A 161 1.20 -21.67 -14.95
C CYS A 161 2.72 -21.90 -14.80
N GLU A 162 3.23 -23.07 -15.20
CA GLU A 162 4.67 -23.38 -15.20
C GLU A 162 5.46 -22.40 -16.08
N TRP A 163 4.94 -22.04 -17.25
CA TRP A 163 5.59 -21.08 -18.12
C TRP A 163 5.63 -19.68 -17.51
N VAL A 164 4.52 -19.19 -16.93
CA VAL A 164 4.47 -17.88 -16.24
C VAL A 164 5.39 -17.87 -15.02
N CYS A 165 5.40 -18.93 -14.20
CA CYS A 165 6.33 -19.06 -13.07
C CYS A 165 7.80 -19.03 -13.52
N THR A 166 8.11 -19.69 -14.64
CA THR A 166 9.45 -19.65 -15.23
C THR A 166 9.82 -18.24 -15.68
N VAL A 167 8.91 -17.53 -16.35
CA VAL A 167 9.14 -16.14 -16.77
C VAL A 167 9.33 -15.23 -15.54
N TRP A 168 8.50 -15.39 -14.51
CA TRP A 168 8.62 -14.64 -13.26
C TRP A 168 10.01 -14.76 -12.64
N LEU A 169 10.49 -15.98 -12.42
CA LEU A 169 11.81 -16.23 -11.82
C LEU A 169 12.99 -15.73 -12.66
N ASN A 170 12.80 -15.58 -13.99
CA ASN A 170 13.83 -15.05 -14.88
C ASN A 170 13.85 -13.52 -14.93
N VAL A 171 12.70 -12.88 -14.76
CA VAL A 171 12.54 -11.43 -14.90
C VAL A 171 12.67 -10.71 -13.55
N MET A 172 12.02 -11.22 -12.50
CA MET A 172 11.99 -10.61 -11.18
C MET A 172 13.26 -10.97 -10.41
N ARG A 173 14.36 -10.28 -10.66
CA ARG A 173 15.62 -10.52 -9.94
C ARG A 173 16.55 -9.32 -10.03
N ASP A 174 17.50 -9.29 -9.09
CA ASP A 174 18.59 -8.33 -9.01
C ASP A 174 18.09 -6.89 -8.73
N HIS A 175 17.00 -6.77 -7.96
CA HIS A 175 16.43 -5.49 -7.53
C HIS A 175 16.86 -5.11 -6.11
N ASP A 176 16.94 -3.80 -5.88
CA ASP A 176 17.09 -3.27 -4.52
C ASP A 176 15.83 -3.56 -3.69
N ILE A 177 16.02 -3.89 -2.41
CA ILE A 177 14.93 -3.99 -1.45
C ILE A 177 14.76 -2.63 -0.77
N ILE A 178 13.61 -1.99 -1.01
CA ILE A 178 13.29 -0.63 -0.57
C ILE A 178 11.96 -0.60 0.15
N LEU A 179 11.75 0.43 0.97
CA LEU A 179 10.47 0.69 1.60
C LEU A 179 9.44 1.13 0.56
N THR A 180 8.26 0.51 0.58
CA THR A 180 7.14 0.75 -0.34
C THR A 180 5.85 0.98 0.45
N HIS A 181 4.95 1.77 -0.12
CA HIS A 181 3.57 1.96 0.34
C HIS A 181 2.70 0.74 0.04
N GLY A 182 2.83 0.14 -1.15
CA GLY A 182 2.14 -1.10 -1.55
C GLY A 182 0.69 -0.92 -2.04
N ASP A 183 0.01 0.16 -1.66
CA ASP A 183 -1.31 0.56 -2.22
C ASP A 183 -1.36 2.03 -2.68
N PHE A 184 -0.40 2.44 -3.50
CA PHE A 184 -0.31 3.83 -3.97
C PHE A 184 -1.37 4.15 -5.04
N ASP A 185 -2.57 4.49 -4.58
CA ASP A 185 -3.76 4.81 -5.38
C ASP A 185 -4.27 6.24 -5.06
N PRO A 186 -4.82 6.98 -6.04
CA PRO A 186 -5.37 8.32 -5.80
C PRO A 186 -6.50 8.39 -4.75
N ARG A 187 -7.14 7.27 -4.39
CA ARG A 187 -8.10 7.19 -3.27
C ARG A 187 -7.44 7.32 -1.91
N ASN A 188 -6.17 6.95 -1.81
CA ASN A 188 -5.38 6.96 -0.58
C ASN A 188 -4.59 8.25 -0.39
N ILE A 189 -4.79 9.25 -1.25
CA ILE A 189 -4.10 10.55 -1.19
C ILE A 189 -5.14 11.62 -0.90
N ILE A 190 -4.98 12.38 0.19
CA ILE A 190 -5.83 13.53 0.50
C ILE A 190 -5.16 14.81 0.02
N VAL A 191 -5.93 15.68 -0.63
CA VAL A 191 -5.46 16.97 -1.12
C VAL A 191 -6.31 18.13 -0.63
N GLN A 192 -5.67 19.29 -0.51
CA GLN A 192 -6.28 20.59 -0.24
C GLN A 192 -5.79 21.59 -1.29
N GLY A 193 -6.58 21.76 -2.35
CA GLY A 193 -6.14 22.51 -3.53
C GLY A 193 -5.02 21.77 -4.26
N ASP A 194 -3.86 22.42 -4.40
CA ASP A 194 -2.66 21.90 -5.05
C ASP A 194 -1.67 21.23 -4.08
N LYS A 195 -2.04 21.04 -2.81
CA LYS A 195 -1.18 20.44 -1.79
C LYS A 195 -1.64 19.05 -1.39
N VAL A 196 -0.68 18.13 -1.30
CA VAL A 196 -0.89 16.82 -0.67
C VAL A 196 -0.95 17.02 0.84
N ALA A 197 -2.11 16.73 1.43
CA ALA A 197 -2.39 16.90 2.85
C ALA A 197 -2.16 15.60 3.65
N ALA A 198 -2.32 14.42 3.02
CA ALA A 198 -1.94 13.14 3.60
C ALA A 198 -1.83 12.02 2.56
N ILE A 199 -0.99 11.03 2.85
CA ILE A 199 -1.01 9.69 2.25
C ILE A 199 -1.52 8.71 3.31
N LEU A 200 -2.56 7.96 2.96
CA LEU A 200 -3.34 7.07 3.83
C LEU A 200 -3.11 5.60 3.46
N ASP A 201 -3.58 4.70 4.31
CA ASP A 201 -3.68 3.26 4.07
C ASP A 201 -2.34 2.55 3.85
N TRP A 202 -1.53 2.54 4.92
CA TRP A 202 -0.19 1.95 4.93
C TRP A 202 -0.22 0.45 5.28
N GLU A 203 -1.37 -0.23 5.14
CA GLU A 203 -1.51 -1.61 5.58
C GLU A 203 -0.73 -2.62 4.73
N LEU A 204 -0.50 -2.32 3.45
CA LEU A 204 0.29 -3.15 2.52
C LEU A 204 1.77 -2.73 2.45
N SER A 205 2.17 -1.81 3.32
CA SER A 205 3.50 -1.24 3.30
C SER A 205 4.54 -2.18 3.92
N GLY A 206 5.78 -2.02 3.46
CA GLY A 206 6.90 -2.84 3.91
C GLY A 206 8.11 -2.68 3.02
N TYR A 207 9.12 -3.50 3.26
CA TYR A 207 10.27 -3.61 2.38
C TYR A 207 9.99 -4.63 1.28
N TYR A 208 10.12 -4.21 0.02
CA TYR A 208 9.86 -5.04 -1.16
C TYR A 208 10.87 -4.72 -2.28
N PRO A 209 11.00 -5.59 -3.30
CA PRO A 209 11.78 -5.30 -4.50
C PRO A 209 11.35 -3.97 -5.14
N SER A 210 12.30 -3.22 -5.71
CA SER A 210 12.07 -1.84 -6.17
C SER A 210 10.97 -1.67 -7.22
N TYR A 211 10.69 -2.72 -7.99
CA TYR A 211 9.61 -2.72 -8.98
C TYR A 211 8.21 -2.82 -8.36
N TRP A 212 8.10 -3.29 -7.11
CA TRP A 212 6.84 -3.70 -6.50
C TRP A 212 5.84 -2.55 -6.41
N GLU A 213 6.28 -1.37 -5.98
CA GLU A 213 5.41 -0.18 -5.90
C GLU A 213 4.81 0.20 -7.26
N TYR A 214 5.64 0.27 -8.31
CA TYR A 214 5.18 0.60 -9.65
C TYR A 214 4.23 -0.47 -10.18
N GLY A 215 4.60 -1.74 -10.01
CA GLY A 215 3.80 -2.89 -10.41
C GLY A 215 2.43 -2.91 -9.73
N LYS A 216 2.36 -2.65 -8.43
CA LYS A 216 1.12 -2.58 -7.64
C LYS A 216 0.24 -1.41 -8.07
N ALA A 217 0.80 -0.21 -8.18
CA ALA A 217 0.07 0.98 -8.63
C ALA A 217 -0.52 0.82 -10.05
N MET A 218 0.12 -0.01 -10.89
CA MET A 218 -0.30 -0.30 -12.26
C MET A 218 -0.99 -1.65 -12.43
N LEU A 219 -1.32 -2.37 -11.36
CA LEU A 219 -1.81 -3.75 -11.46
C LEU A 219 -3.23 -3.85 -12.03
N ARG A 220 -4.13 -2.96 -11.58
CA ARG A 220 -5.53 -2.87 -12.01
C ARG A 220 -5.91 -1.42 -12.27
N PRO A 221 -5.25 -0.75 -13.22
CA PRO A 221 -5.46 0.67 -13.46
C PRO A 221 -6.84 0.85 -14.09
N ALA A 222 -7.57 1.83 -13.60
CA ALA A 222 -8.80 2.25 -14.22
C ALA A 222 -8.45 3.11 -15.44
N TRP A 223 -8.23 2.47 -16.59
CA TRP A 223 -7.68 3.10 -17.80
C TRP A 223 -8.47 4.32 -18.29
N GLU A 224 -9.78 4.32 -18.08
CA GLU A 224 -10.67 5.40 -18.47
C GLU A 224 -10.75 6.53 -17.44
N GLU A 225 -10.17 6.34 -16.25
CA GLU A 225 -10.12 7.40 -15.24
C GLU A 225 -9.07 8.46 -15.62
N PRO A 226 -9.39 9.75 -15.48
CA PRO A 226 -8.49 10.86 -15.83
C PRO A 226 -7.10 10.80 -15.18
N TRP A 227 -6.97 10.20 -14.00
CA TRP A 227 -5.67 9.96 -13.36
C TRP A 227 -4.77 9.04 -14.21
N SER A 228 -5.31 7.90 -14.67
CA SER A 228 -4.58 6.94 -15.50
C SER A 228 -4.25 7.51 -16.87
N GLN A 229 -5.20 8.19 -17.51
CA GLN A 229 -4.99 8.82 -18.82
C GLN A 229 -3.89 9.88 -18.80
N SER A 230 -3.67 10.53 -17.65
CA SER A 230 -2.63 11.54 -17.49
C SER A 230 -1.21 10.98 -17.35
N GLN A 231 -1.08 9.64 -17.25
CA GLN A 231 0.18 8.94 -16.96
C GLN A 231 0.87 9.46 -15.68
N ALA A 232 0.07 9.84 -14.67
CA ALA A 232 0.61 10.41 -13.43
C ALA A 232 1.54 9.43 -12.69
N ILE A 233 1.25 8.13 -12.71
CA ILE A 233 2.10 7.11 -12.07
C ILE A 233 3.51 7.08 -12.68
N ASP A 234 3.63 7.09 -14.00
CA ASP A 234 4.94 7.14 -14.70
C ASP A 234 5.71 8.42 -14.41
N LYS A 235 4.99 9.49 -14.03
CA LYS A 235 5.60 10.76 -13.62
C LYS A 235 6.02 10.74 -12.14
N VAL A 236 5.42 9.93 -11.29
CA VAL A 236 5.67 9.92 -9.84
C VAL A 236 6.67 8.82 -9.44
N LEU A 237 6.55 7.64 -10.05
CA LEU A 237 7.35 6.46 -9.73
C LEU A 237 8.30 6.14 -10.90
N GLU A 238 9.42 5.47 -10.60
CA GLU A 238 10.27 4.89 -11.64
C GLU A 238 9.50 3.78 -12.39
N PRO A 239 9.40 3.84 -13.74
CA PRO A 239 8.67 2.81 -14.48
C PRO A 239 9.45 1.51 -14.63
N PHE A 240 8.83 0.40 -14.26
CA PHE A 240 9.33 -0.97 -14.42
C PHE A 240 8.47 -1.74 -15.44
N HIS A 241 8.47 -1.31 -16.71
CA HIS A 241 7.56 -1.85 -17.73
C HIS A 241 7.73 -3.35 -18.00
N LYS A 242 8.96 -3.87 -17.89
CA LYS A 242 9.26 -5.29 -18.12
C LYS A 242 8.66 -6.15 -17.01
N GLU A 243 8.86 -5.76 -15.75
CA GLU A 243 8.29 -6.39 -14.56
C GLU A 243 6.77 -6.26 -14.56
N LEU A 244 6.23 -5.08 -14.86
CA LEU A 244 4.79 -4.85 -14.99
C LEU A 244 4.13 -5.79 -16.00
N SER A 245 4.78 -5.98 -17.16
CA SER A 245 4.29 -6.90 -18.19
C SER A 245 4.17 -8.34 -17.66
N VAL A 246 5.11 -8.77 -16.81
CA VAL A 246 5.04 -10.09 -16.17
C VAL A 246 3.94 -10.13 -15.12
N MET A 247 3.81 -9.09 -14.29
CA MET A 247 2.76 -8.99 -13.26
C MET A 247 1.34 -9.04 -13.84
N TRP A 248 1.08 -8.41 -14.99
CA TRP A 248 -0.22 -8.50 -15.66
C TRP A 248 -0.53 -9.90 -16.16
N ASN A 249 0.47 -10.60 -16.72
CA ASN A 249 0.29 -11.98 -17.18
C ASN A 249 0.12 -12.98 -16.02
N SER A 250 0.51 -12.58 -14.80
CA SER A 250 0.32 -13.40 -13.60
C SER A 250 -0.96 -13.07 -12.84
N ASN A 251 -1.57 -11.89 -13.05
CA ASN A 251 -2.79 -11.46 -12.37
C ASN A 251 -3.97 -12.38 -12.72
N ASP A 252 -4.01 -12.95 -13.92
CA ASP A 252 -5.00 -13.96 -14.30
C ASP A 252 -4.81 -15.31 -13.59
N ILE A 253 -3.68 -15.51 -12.90
CA ILE A 253 -3.39 -16.74 -12.16
C ILE A 253 -3.71 -16.56 -10.68
N ILE A 254 -3.45 -15.39 -10.10
CA ILE A 254 -3.66 -15.11 -8.68
C ILE A 254 -5.04 -14.48 -8.47
N TYR A 255 -5.97 -15.26 -7.90
CA TYR A 255 -7.31 -14.81 -7.49
C TYR A 255 -7.85 -15.63 -6.33
#